data_AF-A0A1I5D7W2-F1
#
_entry.id   AF-A0A1I5D7W2-F1
#
_cell.length_a   1.000
_cell.length_b   1.000
_cell.length_c   1.000
_cell.angle_alpha   90.00
_cell.angle_beta   90.00
_cell.angle_gamma   90.00
#
_symmetry.space_group_name_H-M   'P 1'
#
loop_
_entity.id
_entity.type
_entity.pdbx_description
1 polymer ?
#
loop_
_entity_poly.entity_id
_entity_poly.type
_entity_poly.pdbx_seq_one_letter_code
_entity_poly.pdbx_strand_id
1 'polypeptide(L)'
;MKKILFASALALSMLSCKENKSGNTPVVENAVDNAESSVSGSLKSYRKDNMIDKIYFELMKNDKNLKALDDRLTHLFEENGKVLGIYGETLHTSESFYADAYLQASTVKDSLLKQQLEKEIKINADGYNQKISKVKELIAKVNKNGDDINNLYTAFKIRKTLPEIGKYQNAHPMKTDSLENFIKKQNQLLDELKKIEIK
;
A
#
# COMPACT_ATOMS: atom_id res chain seq x y z
N MET A 1 -87.11 -2.96 -24.89
CA MET A 1 -87.20 -4.25 -24.17
C MET A 1 -85.88 -4.99 -24.33
N LYS A 2 -85.37 -5.53 -23.20
CA LYS A 2 -84.41 -6.65 -22.99
C LYS A 2 -83.22 -6.80 -23.96
N LYS A 3 -82.00 -6.57 -23.46
CA LYS A 3 -80.96 -7.57 -23.05
C LYS A 3 -80.42 -8.43 -24.20
N ILE A 4 -79.08 -8.46 -24.33
CA ILE A 4 -78.17 -9.65 -24.43
C ILE A 4 -76.85 -9.19 -25.09
N LEU A 5 -75.74 -9.05 -24.34
CA LEU A 5 -74.69 -10.01 -23.94
C LEU A 5 -73.48 -10.05 -24.89
N PHE A 6 -72.31 -9.75 -24.30
CA PHE A 6 -71.00 -10.40 -24.40
C PHE A 6 -70.54 -11.01 -25.74
N ALA A 7 -69.43 -10.48 -26.26
CA ALA A 7 -68.37 -11.30 -26.84
C ALA A 7 -67.00 -10.69 -26.51
N SER A 8 -66.20 -11.51 -25.82
CA SER A 8 -64.80 -11.31 -25.47
C SER A 8 -63.92 -11.45 -26.71
N ALA A 9 -62.93 -10.56 -26.87
CA ALA A 9 -61.73 -10.84 -27.66
C ALA A 9 -60.55 -10.05 -27.08
N LEU A 10 -59.98 -10.66 -26.04
CA LEU A 10 -58.55 -10.76 -25.75
C LEU A 10 -57.59 -10.03 -26.73
N ALA A 11 -56.97 -8.95 -26.26
CA ALA A 11 -55.70 -8.45 -26.79
C ALA A 11 -54.90 -7.73 -25.68
N LEU A 12 -54.61 -8.46 -24.60
CA LEU A 12 -53.59 -8.10 -23.61
C LEU A 12 -52.24 -8.60 -24.11
N SER A 13 -51.55 -7.78 -24.90
CA SER A 13 -50.14 -8.05 -25.28
C SER A 13 -49.35 -6.75 -25.39
N MET A 14 -49.38 -5.90 -24.37
CA MET A 14 -48.40 -4.81 -24.23
C MET A 14 -47.88 -4.72 -22.80
N LEU A 15 -47.41 -5.84 -22.24
CA LEU A 15 -46.63 -5.84 -21.00
C LEU A 15 -45.66 -7.02 -21.02
N SER A 16 -44.58 -6.95 -21.81
CA SER A 16 -43.38 -7.73 -21.51
C SER A 16 -42.14 -7.15 -22.19
N CYS A 17 -41.69 -6.02 -21.65
CA CYS A 17 -40.28 -5.63 -21.64
C CYS A 17 -40.07 -4.80 -20.37
N LYS A 18 -40.04 -5.49 -19.21
CA LYS A 18 -39.41 -4.95 -18.02
C LYS A 18 -38.24 -5.86 -17.72
N GLU A 19 -37.11 -5.57 -18.36
CA GLU A 19 -35.82 -6.01 -17.85
C GLU A 19 -35.68 -5.34 -16.48
N ASN A 20 -35.84 -6.12 -15.41
CA ASN A 20 -35.55 -5.67 -14.05
C ASN A 20 -34.03 -5.47 -13.94
N LYS A 21 -33.53 -4.35 -14.45
CA LYS A 21 -32.32 -3.72 -13.93
C LYS A 21 -32.71 -2.80 -12.79
N SER A 22 -31.82 -2.75 -11.80
CA SER A 22 -31.96 -2.06 -10.52
C SER A 22 -32.80 -2.81 -9.49
N GLY A 23 -32.28 -3.96 -9.06
CA GLY A 23 -32.15 -4.14 -7.62
C GLY A 23 -31.08 -3.16 -7.16
N ASN A 24 -31.49 -1.95 -6.78
CA ASN A 24 -30.68 -1.12 -5.86
C ASN A 24 -30.63 -1.89 -4.54
N THR A 25 -29.80 -2.93 -4.47
CA THR A 25 -29.16 -3.27 -3.21
C THR A 25 -28.53 -1.95 -2.76
N PRO A 26 -28.76 -1.48 -1.52
CA PRO A 26 -28.01 -0.34 -1.02
C PRO A 26 -26.56 -0.67 -1.31
N VAL A 27 -25.87 0.18 -2.10
CA VAL A 27 -24.42 0.08 -2.21
C VAL A 27 -23.98 0.18 -0.77
N VAL A 28 -23.61 -0.95 -0.17
CA VAL A 28 -23.05 -0.97 1.16
C VAL A 28 -21.77 -0.19 0.96
N GLU A 29 -21.76 1.06 1.40
CA GLU A 29 -20.61 1.94 1.27
C GLU A 29 -19.47 1.26 2.05
N ASN A 30 -18.63 0.51 1.35
CA ASN A 30 -17.57 -0.29 1.90
C ASN A 30 -16.25 0.34 1.49
N ALA A 31 -15.35 0.52 2.46
CA ALA A 31 -14.02 1.06 2.23
C ALA A 31 -13.25 0.28 1.15
N VAL A 32 -13.50 -1.04 0.99
CA VAL A 32 -12.89 -1.86 -0.06
C VAL A 32 -13.43 -1.52 -1.45
N ASP A 33 -14.75 -1.41 -1.62
CA ASP A 33 -15.39 -1.08 -2.90
C ASP A 33 -14.98 0.33 -3.37
N ASN A 34 -14.86 1.27 -2.44
CA ASN A 34 -14.37 2.63 -2.69
C ASN A 34 -12.87 2.66 -3.02
N ALA A 35 -12.08 1.83 -2.35
CA ALA A 35 -10.64 1.66 -2.62
C ALA A 35 -10.36 1.02 -3.99
N GLU A 36 -11.23 0.13 -4.47
CA GLU A 36 -11.12 -0.49 -5.79
C GLU A 36 -11.59 0.46 -6.91
N SER A 37 -12.73 1.12 -6.73
CA SER A 37 -13.30 2.04 -7.74
C SER A 37 -12.42 3.28 -8.00
N SER A 38 -11.74 3.79 -6.97
CA SER A 38 -10.78 4.91 -7.09
C SER A 38 -9.53 4.60 -7.93
N VAL A 39 -9.30 3.33 -8.33
CA VAL A 39 -8.22 2.92 -9.24
C VAL A 39 -8.49 3.31 -10.70
N SER A 40 -9.75 3.62 -11.05
CA SER A 40 -10.15 3.92 -12.43
C SER A 40 -10.00 5.39 -12.86
N GLY A 41 -9.72 6.33 -11.95
CA GLY A 41 -9.68 7.77 -12.22
C GLY A 41 -8.34 8.44 -11.89
N SER A 42 -7.58 8.80 -12.94
CA SER A 42 -6.56 9.88 -13.11
C SER A 42 -5.66 10.41 -11.97
N LEU A 43 -5.67 9.86 -10.76
CA LEU A 43 -4.82 10.27 -9.62
C LEU A 43 -3.83 9.17 -9.26
N LYS A 44 -3.14 8.63 -10.28
CA LYS A 44 -1.91 7.85 -10.13
C LYS A 44 -0.77 8.80 -9.77
N SER A 45 -0.62 9.16 -8.50
CA SER A 45 0.55 9.95 -8.11
C SER A 45 0.88 9.74 -6.64
N TYR A 46 1.94 8.96 -6.41
CA TYR A 46 2.79 8.90 -5.21
C TYR A 46 2.44 8.02 -4.00
N ARG A 47 1.27 7.37 -3.89
CA ARG A 47 1.05 6.39 -2.80
C ARG A 47 0.96 4.96 -3.35
N LYS A 48 1.97 4.18 -2.99
CA LYS A 48 2.19 2.74 -3.21
C LYS A 48 0.89 1.98 -3.50
N ASP A 49 0.88 1.26 -4.62
CA ASP A 49 -0.26 0.51 -5.22
C ASP A 49 -0.92 -0.57 -4.33
N ASN A 50 -0.62 -0.64 -3.04
CA ASN A 50 -1.14 -1.69 -2.17
C ASN A 50 -2.57 -1.39 -1.69
N MET A 51 -3.40 -2.44 -1.66
CA MET A 51 -4.82 -2.32 -1.31
C MET A 51 -5.04 -1.97 0.18
N ILE A 52 -4.13 -2.38 1.08
CA ILE A 52 -4.20 -2.03 2.51
C ILE A 52 -4.13 -0.51 2.68
N ASP A 53 -3.21 0.18 2.02
CA ASP A 53 -3.06 1.63 2.12
C ASP A 53 -4.28 2.35 1.53
N LYS A 54 -4.88 1.82 0.44
CA LYS A 54 -6.10 2.37 -0.15
C LYS A 54 -7.31 2.24 0.77
N ILE A 55 -7.56 1.04 1.32
CA ILE A 55 -8.65 0.81 2.29
C ILE A 55 -8.43 1.69 3.53
N TYR A 56 -7.20 1.75 4.03
CA TYR A 56 -6.86 2.57 5.19
C TYR A 56 -7.08 4.07 4.93
N PHE A 57 -6.75 4.56 3.73
CA PHE A 57 -7.05 5.93 3.32
C PHE A 57 -8.56 6.20 3.28
N GLU A 58 -9.36 5.28 2.76
CA GLU A 58 -10.83 5.40 2.80
C GLU A 58 -11.36 5.46 4.24
N LEU A 59 -10.82 4.64 5.15
CA LEU A 59 -11.16 4.69 6.58
C LEU A 59 -10.83 6.05 7.21
N MET A 60 -9.69 6.66 6.84
CA MET A 60 -9.27 7.96 7.38
C MET A 60 -10.19 9.12 6.98
N LYS A 61 -10.88 9.05 5.84
CA LYS A 61 -11.78 10.13 5.39
C LYS A 61 -12.88 10.42 6.42
N ASN A 62 -13.33 9.37 7.11
CA ASN A 62 -14.44 9.45 8.07
C ASN A 62 -13.98 9.34 9.54
N ASP A 63 -12.68 9.09 9.80
CA ASP A 63 -12.12 9.01 11.16
C ASP A 63 -11.05 10.09 11.38
N LYS A 64 -11.45 11.17 12.07
CA LYS A 64 -10.57 12.30 12.40
C LYS A 64 -9.38 11.90 13.28
N ASN A 65 -9.55 10.92 14.16
CA ASN A 65 -8.46 10.45 15.03
C ASN A 65 -7.43 9.67 14.22
N LEU A 66 -7.90 8.86 13.27
CA LEU A 66 -7.04 8.12 12.36
C LEU A 66 -6.25 9.07 11.45
N LYS A 67 -6.92 10.09 10.91
CA LYS A 67 -6.26 11.14 10.12
C LYS A 67 -5.20 11.89 10.93
N ALA A 68 -5.52 12.30 12.15
CA ALA A 68 -4.59 13.01 13.02
C ALA A 68 -3.39 12.13 13.46
N LEU A 69 -3.56 10.81 13.57
CA LEU A 69 -2.44 9.90 13.79
C LEU A 69 -1.52 9.83 12.57
N ASP A 70 -2.09 9.66 11.37
CA ASP A 70 -1.33 9.59 10.12
C ASP A 70 -0.54 10.88 9.84
N ASP A 71 -1.17 12.04 10.09
CA ASP A 71 -0.52 13.34 9.92
C ASP A 71 0.67 13.51 10.88
N ARG A 72 0.50 13.14 12.15
CA ARG A 72 1.59 13.18 13.13
C ARG A 72 2.75 12.27 12.75
N LEU A 73 2.47 11.09 12.23
CA LEU A 73 3.50 10.15 11.78
C LEU A 73 4.23 10.68 10.54
N THR A 74 3.50 11.26 9.58
CA THR A 74 4.09 11.88 8.39
C THR A 74 5.05 12.99 8.78
N HIS A 75 4.61 13.92 9.64
CA HIS A 75 5.48 14.99 10.13
C HIS A 75 6.68 14.47 10.93
N LEU A 76 6.48 13.47 11.79
CA LEU A 76 7.59 12.87 12.53
C LEU A 76 8.67 12.29 11.59
N PHE A 77 8.28 11.59 10.52
CA PHE A 77 9.24 11.03 9.58
C PHE A 77 9.95 12.10 8.74
N GLU A 78 9.26 13.19 8.38
CA GLU A 78 9.88 14.34 7.72
C GLU A 78 10.90 15.04 8.64
N GLU A 79 10.54 15.27 9.90
CA GLU A 79 11.45 15.85 10.91
C GLU A 79 12.64 14.94 11.16
N ASN A 80 12.42 13.62 11.27
CA ASN A 80 13.47 12.64 11.44
C ASN A 80 14.51 12.72 10.32
N GLY A 81 14.05 12.77 9.06
CA GLY A 81 14.94 12.92 7.90
C GLY A 81 15.76 14.20 7.95
N LYS A 82 15.15 15.33 8.32
CA LYS A 82 15.85 16.63 8.46
C LYS A 82 16.92 16.60 9.54
N VAL A 83 16.57 16.10 10.73
CA VAL A 83 17.50 16.03 11.87
C VAL A 83 18.68 15.13 11.54
N LEU A 84 18.42 13.92 11.03
CA LEU A 84 19.48 12.99 10.65
C LEU A 84 20.35 13.52 9.51
N GLY A 85 19.78 14.28 8.57
CA GLY A 85 20.51 14.93 7.49
C GLY A 85 21.60 15.89 7.98
N ILE A 86 21.27 16.74 8.97
CA ILE A 86 22.22 17.71 9.56
C ILE A 86 23.45 17.00 10.13
N TYR A 87 23.22 15.94 10.90
CA TYR A 87 24.33 15.17 11.48
C TYR A 87 25.08 14.37 10.42
N GLY A 88 24.37 13.77 9.47
CA GLY A 88 24.96 12.98 8.39
C GLY A 88 25.94 13.78 7.54
N GLU A 89 25.57 15.01 7.15
CA GLU A 89 26.44 15.91 6.40
C GLU A 89 27.69 16.27 7.20
N THR A 90 27.52 16.71 8.45
CA THR A 90 28.64 17.11 9.33
C THR A 90 29.61 15.94 9.56
N LEU A 91 29.08 14.74 9.80
CA LEU A 91 29.89 13.53 10.00
C LEU A 91 30.65 13.16 8.73
N HIS A 92 29.97 13.17 7.58
CA HIS A 92 30.58 12.85 6.29
C HIS A 92 31.74 13.79 5.96
N THR A 93 31.54 15.11 6.09
CA THR A 93 32.59 16.11 5.88
C THR A 93 33.74 15.96 6.88
N SER A 94 33.43 15.66 8.14
CA SER A 94 34.49 15.44 9.14
C SER A 94 35.34 14.21 8.82
N GLU A 95 34.71 13.13 8.37
CA GLU A 95 35.40 11.88 7.99
C GLU A 95 36.21 12.07 6.68
N SER A 96 35.75 12.90 5.75
CA SER A 96 36.47 13.18 4.50
C SER A 96 37.81 13.88 4.74
N PHE A 97 37.93 14.77 5.72
CA PHE A 97 39.19 15.42 6.05
C PHE A 97 40.30 14.42 6.41
N TYR A 98 39.97 13.37 7.18
CA TYR A 98 40.94 12.34 7.53
C TYR A 98 41.26 11.44 6.34
N ALA A 99 40.27 11.12 5.50
CA ALA A 99 40.49 10.36 4.27
C ALA A 99 41.44 11.10 3.31
N ASP A 100 41.23 12.40 3.11
CA ASP A 100 42.11 13.25 2.29
C ASP A 100 43.52 13.34 2.89
N ALA A 101 43.62 13.48 4.22
CA ALA A 101 44.91 13.49 4.90
C ALA A 101 45.69 12.18 4.68
N TYR A 102 45.01 11.03 4.76
CA TYR A 102 45.62 9.73 4.45
C TYR A 102 46.08 9.64 3.00
N LEU A 103 45.26 10.11 2.06
CA LEU A 103 45.63 10.15 0.64
C LEU A 103 46.88 10.99 0.42
N GLN A 104 46.97 12.18 1.03
CA GLN A 104 48.15 13.04 0.92
C GLN A 104 49.38 12.41 1.57
N ALA A 105 49.25 11.85 2.79
CA ALA A 105 50.33 11.15 3.48
C ALA A 105 50.87 9.98 2.64
N SER A 106 50.00 9.31 1.88
CA SER A 106 50.40 8.18 1.03
C SER A 106 51.42 8.55 -0.05
N THR A 107 51.43 9.82 -0.48
CA THR A 107 52.35 10.36 -1.51
C THR A 107 53.74 10.71 -0.99
N VAL A 108 53.93 10.74 0.34
CA VAL A 108 55.21 11.04 0.97
C VAL A 108 56.20 9.91 0.71
N LYS A 109 57.36 10.25 0.14
CA LYS A 109 58.39 9.26 -0.25
C LYS A 109 59.26 8.81 0.91
N ASP A 110 59.47 9.68 1.91
CA ASP A 110 60.17 9.32 3.14
C ASP A 110 59.26 8.38 3.95
N SER A 111 59.69 7.13 4.09
CA SER A 111 58.90 6.08 4.71
C SER A 111 58.68 6.31 6.22
N LEU A 112 59.67 6.88 6.91
CA LEU A 112 59.58 7.15 8.34
C LEU A 112 58.60 8.32 8.58
N LEU A 113 58.74 9.39 7.81
CA LEU A 113 57.85 10.54 7.86
C LEU A 113 56.41 10.14 7.49
N LYS A 114 56.23 9.32 6.46
CA LYS A 114 54.93 8.78 6.06
C LYS A 114 54.25 8.01 7.20
N GLN A 115 54.97 7.08 7.82
CA GLN A 115 54.45 6.31 8.95
C GLN A 115 54.08 7.20 10.14
N GLN A 116 54.88 8.24 10.41
CA GLN A 116 54.58 9.20 11.46
C GLN A 116 53.29 9.97 11.16
N LEU A 117 53.13 10.49 9.94
CA LEU A 117 51.90 11.19 9.53
C LEU A 117 50.67 10.29 9.61
N GLU A 118 50.74 9.06 9.11
CA GLU A 118 49.63 8.10 9.16
C GLU A 118 49.21 7.79 10.62
N LYS A 119 50.18 7.71 11.54
CA LYS A 119 49.92 7.53 12.97
C LYS A 119 49.28 8.76 13.60
N GLU A 120 49.77 9.96 13.28
CA GLU A 120 49.20 11.22 13.78
C GLU A 120 47.75 11.41 13.29
N ILE A 121 47.49 11.16 12.01
CA ILE A 121 46.13 11.16 11.42
C ILE A 121 45.24 10.18 12.17
N LYS A 122 45.72 8.94 12.39
CA LYS A 122 44.96 7.91 13.11
C LYS A 122 44.56 8.35 14.52
N ILE A 123 45.52 8.87 15.29
CA ILE A 123 45.27 9.31 16.67
C ILE A 123 44.21 10.43 16.70
N ASN A 124 44.28 11.37 15.77
CA ASN A 124 43.30 12.45 15.68
C ASN A 124 41.91 11.94 15.26
N ALA A 125 41.84 11.04 14.27
CA ALA A 125 40.58 10.44 13.83
C ALA A 125 39.93 9.60 14.95
N ASP A 126 40.71 8.78 15.65
CA ASP A 126 40.23 7.98 16.79
C ASP A 126 39.76 8.88 17.94
N GLY A 127 40.51 9.95 18.23
CA GLY A 127 40.13 10.95 19.24
C GLY A 127 38.84 11.69 18.90
N TYR A 128 38.64 12.05 17.63
CA TYR A 128 37.37 12.64 17.18
C TYR A 128 36.22 11.63 17.29
N ASN A 129 36.41 10.39 16.83
CA ASN A 129 35.42 9.32 16.93
C ASN A 129 34.96 9.09 18.38
N GLN A 130 35.86 9.16 19.36
CA GLN A 130 35.52 9.10 20.78
C GLN A 130 34.64 10.29 21.22
N LYS A 131 34.99 11.52 20.80
CA LYS A 131 34.21 12.74 21.13
C LYS A 131 32.78 12.67 20.60
N ILE A 132 32.58 12.09 19.41
CA ILE A 132 31.25 11.98 18.78
C ILE A 132 30.53 10.65 19.06
N SER A 133 31.09 9.78 19.90
CA SER A 133 30.52 8.46 20.20
C SER A 133 29.06 8.56 20.66
N LYS A 134 28.75 9.54 21.53
CA LYS A 134 27.37 9.76 22.01
C LYS A 134 26.43 10.22 20.90
N VAL A 135 26.91 11.02 19.95
CA VAL A 135 26.13 11.44 18.78
C VAL A 135 25.80 10.23 17.91
N LYS A 136 26.78 9.36 17.62
CA LYS A 136 26.55 8.12 16.85
C LYS A 136 25.54 7.19 17.54
N GLU A 137 25.61 7.06 18.87
CA GLU A 137 24.63 6.29 19.65
C GLU A 137 23.20 6.86 19.53
N LEU A 138 23.05 8.17 19.63
CA LEU A 138 21.75 8.83 19.52
C LEU A 138 21.17 8.70 18.10
N ILE A 139 21.99 8.85 17.05
CA ILE A 139 21.59 8.61 15.66
C ILE A 139 21.08 7.18 15.49
N ALA A 140 21.82 6.18 16.00
CA ALA A 140 21.41 4.79 15.94
C ALA A 140 20.07 4.55 16.67
N LYS A 141 19.88 5.18 17.83
CA LYS A 141 18.61 5.11 18.59
C LYS A 141 17.45 5.76 17.84
N VAL A 142 17.68 6.90 17.21
CA VAL A 142 16.68 7.60 16.39
C VAL A 142 16.25 6.73 15.20
N ASN A 143 17.21 6.13 14.49
CA ASN A 143 16.93 5.18 13.40
C ASN A 143 16.11 3.99 13.90
N LYS A 144 16.53 3.36 15.01
CA LYS A 144 15.83 2.21 15.60
C LYS A 144 14.39 2.55 16.00
N ASN A 145 14.18 3.72 16.61
CA ASN A 145 12.85 4.20 16.96
C ASN A 145 11.99 4.43 15.70
N GLY A 146 12.58 5.00 14.65
CA GLY A 146 11.91 5.18 13.36
C GLY A 146 11.44 3.84 12.77
N ASP A 147 12.30 2.82 12.78
CA ASP A 147 11.97 1.47 12.33
C ASP A 147 10.84 0.85 13.16
N ASP A 148 10.92 0.95 14.50
CA ASP A 148 9.90 0.39 15.40
C ASP A 148 8.54 1.06 15.20
N ILE A 149 8.52 2.38 15.04
CA ILE A 149 7.30 3.13 14.75
C ILE A 149 6.72 2.69 13.40
N ASN A 150 7.54 2.58 12.36
CA ASN A 150 7.08 2.16 11.04
C ASN A 150 6.51 0.72 11.05
N ASN A 151 7.17 -0.19 11.78
CA ASN A 151 6.71 -1.57 11.94
C ASN A 151 5.36 -1.63 12.66
N LEU A 152 5.24 -0.92 13.79
CA LEU A 152 3.99 -0.86 14.56
C LEU A 152 2.87 -0.19 13.75
N TYR A 153 3.17 0.86 13.01
CA TYR A 153 2.19 1.55 12.18
C TYR A 153 1.72 0.68 11.01
N THR A 154 2.62 -0.06 10.38
CA THR A 154 2.28 -1.03 9.33
C THR A 154 1.35 -2.11 9.88
N ALA A 155 1.67 -2.70 11.04
CA ALA A 155 0.82 -3.69 11.69
C ALA A 155 -0.55 -3.10 12.08
N PHE A 156 -0.58 -1.85 12.55
CA PHE A 156 -1.81 -1.14 12.86
C PHE A 156 -2.70 -0.95 11.62
N LYS A 157 -2.14 -0.51 10.49
CA LYS A 157 -2.89 -0.38 9.22
C LYS A 157 -3.52 -1.71 8.82
N ILE A 158 -2.74 -2.79 8.80
CA ILE A 158 -3.24 -4.15 8.47
C ILE A 158 -4.42 -4.54 9.38
N ARG A 159 -4.26 -4.37 10.70
CA ARG A 159 -5.33 -4.70 11.67
C ARG A 159 -6.58 -3.87 11.47
N LYS A 160 -6.44 -2.59 11.07
CA LYS A 160 -7.56 -1.70 10.80
C LYS A 160 -8.29 -2.05 9.51
N THR A 161 -7.60 -2.57 8.49
CA THR A 161 -8.22 -2.91 7.21
C THR A 161 -8.83 -4.31 7.17
N LEU A 162 -8.34 -5.26 7.99
CA LEU A 162 -8.85 -6.63 8.00
C LEU A 162 -10.38 -6.75 8.18
N PRO A 163 -11.03 -6.00 9.09
CA PRO A 163 -12.49 -6.02 9.21
C PRO A 163 -13.22 -5.56 7.94
N GLU A 164 -12.69 -4.55 7.24
CA GLU A 164 -13.30 -4.06 5.99
C GLU A 164 -13.16 -5.08 4.86
N ILE A 165 -12.01 -5.77 4.78
CA ILE A 165 -11.82 -6.91 3.89
C ILE A 165 -12.87 -8.00 4.18
N GLY A 166 -13.08 -8.33 5.46
CA GLY A 166 -14.11 -9.28 5.87
C GLY A 166 -15.53 -8.84 5.48
N LYS A 167 -15.87 -7.56 5.63
CA LYS A 167 -17.16 -7.02 5.17
C LYS A 167 -17.33 -7.18 3.66
N TYR A 168 -16.29 -6.91 2.88
CA TYR A 168 -16.32 -7.08 1.43
C TYR A 168 -16.56 -8.54 1.05
N GLN A 169 -15.81 -9.47 1.64
CA GLN A 169 -15.94 -10.90 1.37
C GLN A 169 -17.33 -11.43 1.73
N ASN A 170 -17.89 -10.98 2.86
CA ASN A 170 -19.23 -11.36 3.30
C ASN A 170 -20.34 -10.75 2.43
N ALA A 171 -20.12 -9.54 1.89
CA ALA A 171 -21.06 -8.91 0.95
C ALA A 171 -21.00 -9.52 -0.45
N HIS A 172 -19.88 -10.16 -0.82
CA HIS A 172 -19.65 -10.78 -2.12
C HIS A 172 -19.40 -12.30 -2.00
N PRO A 173 -20.37 -13.09 -1.49
CA PRO A 173 -20.19 -14.53 -1.35
C PRO A 173 -20.06 -15.20 -2.72
N MET A 174 -18.98 -15.94 -2.92
CA MET A 174 -18.74 -16.70 -4.15
C MET A 174 -19.53 -18.01 -4.12
N LYS A 175 -20.80 -17.97 -4.52
CA LYS A 175 -21.62 -19.17 -4.71
C LYS A 175 -21.21 -19.91 -5.98
N THR A 176 -21.18 -21.25 -5.92
CA THR A 176 -20.74 -22.10 -7.03
C THR A 176 -21.87 -22.46 -7.99
N ASP A 177 -23.14 -22.34 -7.58
CA ASP A 177 -24.31 -22.80 -8.33
C ASP A 177 -24.34 -22.29 -9.78
N SER A 178 -23.97 -21.03 -10.01
CA SER A 178 -23.92 -20.43 -11.35
C SER A 178 -22.83 -21.06 -12.21
N LEU A 179 -21.65 -21.33 -11.65
CA LEU A 179 -20.54 -21.98 -12.32
C LEU A 179 -20.86 -23.45 -12.61
N GLU A 180 -21.41 -24.17 -11.65
CA GLU A 180 -21.83 -25.57 -11.81
C GLU A 180 -22.87 -25.73 -12.92
N ASN A 181 -23.88 -24.85 -12.93
CA ASN A 181 -24.90 -24.84 -13.97
C ASN A 181 -24.30 -24.47 -15.34
N PHE A 182 -23.31 -23.57 -15.39
CA PHE A 182 -22.63 -23.22 -16.62
C PHE A 182 -21.77 -24.39 -17.15
N ILE A 183 -21.04 -25.09 -16.27
CA ILE A 183 -20.28 -26.30 -16.62
C ILE A 183 -21.21 -27.39 -17.18
N LYS A 184 -22.39 -27.59 -16.59
CA LYS A 184 -23.38 -28.55 -17.12
C LYS A 184 -23.78 -28.22 -18.56
N LYS A 185 -24.07 -26.95 -18.85
CA LYS A 185 -24.38 -26.48 -20.21
C LYS A 185 -23.21 -26.71 -21.17
N GLN A 186 -21.99 -26.45 -20.74
CA GLN A 186 -20.79 -26.70 -21.53
C GLN A 186 -20.62 -28.20 -21.82
N ASN A 187 -20.80 -29.07 -20.83
CA ASN A 187 -20.70 -30.52 -21.02
C ASN A 187 -21.75 -31.06 -21.98
N GLN A 188 -22.99 -30.57 -21.91
CA GLN A 188 -24.04 -30.93 -22.85
C GLN A 188 -23.65 -30.60 -24.29
N LEU A 189 -23.14 -29.38 -24.52
CA LEU A 189 -22.67 -28.96 -25.84
C LEU A 189 -21.49 -29.80 -26.32
N LEU A 190 -20.52 -30.11 -25.44
CA LEU A 190 -19.39 -30.97 -25.79
C LEU A 190 -19.84 -32.37 -26.20
N ASP A 191 -20.85 -32.94 -25.52
CA ASP A 191 -21.39 -34.25 -25.87
C ASP A 191 -22.15 -34.23 -27.20
N GLU A 192 -22.85 -33.14 -27.52
CA GLU A 192 -23.46 -32.94 -28.83
C GLU A 192 -22.41 -32.89 -29.94
N LEU A 193 -21.33 -32.13 -29.75
CA LEU A 193 -20.25 -32.02 -30.73
C LEU A 193 -19.52 -33.35 -30.96
N LYS A 194 -19.21 -34.11 -29.90
CA LYS A 194 -18.59 -35.44 -30.02
C LYS A 194 -19.42 -36.42 -30.84
N LYS A 195 -20.75 -36.36 -30.74
CA LYS A 195 -21.64 -37.22 -31.54
C LYS A 195 -21.60 -36.90 -33.03
N ILE A 196 -21.22 -35.69 -33.41
CA ILE A 196 -21.06 -35.27 -34.80
C ILE A 196 -19.72 -35.79 -35.37
N GLU A 197 -18.67 -35.85 -34.55
CA GLU A 197 -17.34 -36.34 -34.97
C GLU A 197 -17.23 -37.88 -35.06
N ILE A 198 -18.16 -38.65 -34.47
CA ILE A 198 -18.18 -40.13 -34.50
C ILE A 198 -19.09 -40.67 -35.65
N LYS A 199 -19.24 -39.91 -36.74
CA LYS A 199 -19.87 -40.38 -37.99
C LYS A 199 -18.85 -40.42 -39.12
#